data_AF-A0A5Q4FSD0-F1
#
_entry.id   AF-A0A5Q4FSD0-F1
#
_cell.length_a   1.000
_cell.length_b   1.000
_cell.length_c   1.000
_cell.angle_alpha   90.00
_cell.angle_beta   90.00
_cell.angle_gamma   90.00
#
_symmetry.space_group_name_H-M   'P 1'
#
loop_
_entity.id
_entity.type
_entity.pdbx_description
1 polymer ?
#
loop_
_entity_poly.entity_id
_entity_poly.type
_entity_poly.pdbx_seq_one_letter_code
_entity_poly.pdbx_strand_id
1 'polypeptide(L)'
;MPVGRRGCRRQPRHRTRHLRADRRDAPRHPHHHTPTVPRPATGCQGPHRTSGRQRADRTGRRTRHHGRTHDPRHARALRSRPRYPGRRGGPRARPRHPTAPAHRASGPRRSRHGTPRPHRGSLVTNDPPRYRSPAALRTALEAHLRQRANTTGTPLDRLRKEVAHQRLLARLVIVAPTGSWALKGGQALLARLDREARATKDADATWRAVLDQFAEVLEAAVDTDLNDGFRFEVATPRPMTAETDEGGLRYSILALLDGREFERIQLDVNAVPDDQRPLESVELRDLLDFAGIAPPHVPVIPIAQHLAEKLHAYTRDYGSRSNSRPRDLYDMLVIAQSLPVPELRALRATCRQTFALRATTWPPAMPAPPDTWDVPWESYVRDHDLPWTDLEAAGEALASLWQPLLVTEEASEAALWNAENWAWSASN
;
A
#
# COMPACT_ATOMS: atom_id res chain seq x y z
N MET A 1 74.18 18.72 19.97
CA MET A 1 75.08 18.18 18.93
C MET A 1 74.48 16.87 18.41
N PRO A 2 74.34 16.69 17.09
CA PRO A 2 73.04 17.01 16.50
C PRO A 2 72.54 16.06 15.36
N VAL A 3 71.30 16.32 14.90
CA VAL A 3 70.74 16.20 13.51
C VAL A 3 70.65 14.79 12.90
N GLY A 4 69.58 14.31 12.26
CA GLY A 4 68.41 14.92 11.60
C GLY A 4 68.26 14.27 10.21
N ARG A 5 67.12 13.63 9.91
CA ARG A 5 65.99 14.15 9.11
C ARG A 5 66.03 13.81 7.60
N ARG A 6 64.86 13.30 7.16
CA ARG A 6 64.17 13.45 5.85
C ARG A 6 64.58 12.52 4.70
N GLY A 7 63.75 11.48 4.52
CA GLY A 7 63.41 10.96 3.20
C GLY A 7 62.41 11.91 2.51
N CYS A 8 62.66 12.23 1.24
CA CYS A 8 61.68 12.91 0.39
C CYS A 8 61.87 12.52 -1.08
N ARG A 9 60.74 12.08 -1.68
CA ARG A 9 60.26 12.30 -3.05
C ARG A 9 61.04 11.66 -4.21
N ARG A 10 60.41 10.63 -4.78
CA ARG A 10 60.33 10.43 -6.24
C ARG A 10 58.85 10.42 -6.66
N GLN A 11 58.44 11.47 -7.38
CA GLN A 11 57.19 11.51 -8.16
C GLN A 11 57.39 10.73 -9.47
N PRO A 12 56.35 10.06 -9.98
CA PRO A 12 56.16 9.90 -11.42
C PRO A 12 55.11 10.91 -11.92
N ARG A 13 55.40 11.41 -13.12
CA ARG A 13 54.73 12.52 -13.81
C ARG A 13 53.35 12.14 -14.32
N HIS A 14 52.37 13.03 -14.10
CA HIS A 14 51.15 13.11 -14.88
C HIS A 14 51.47 13.33 -16.37
N ARG A 15 50.89 12.50 -17.24
CA ARG A 15 50.74 12.80 -18.68
C ARG A 15 49.28 13.15 -18.94
N THR A 16 49.01 14.45 -18.96
CA THR A 16 47.82 15.06 -19.59
C THR A 16 48.02 15.01 -21.10
N ARG A 17 47.08 14.39 -21.83
CA ARG A 17 47.00 14.48 -23.29
C ARG A 17 46.03 15.60 -23.64
N HIS A 18 46.57 16.69 -24.17
CA HIS A 18 45.82 17.72 -24.88
C HIS A 18 45.30 17.14 -26.20
N LEU A 19 44.01 17.34 -26.49
CA LEU A 19 43.49 17.39 -27.84
C LEU A 19 42.90 18.79 -28.04
N ARG A 20 43.47 19.52 -29.00
CA ARG A 20 43.00 20.83 -29.45
C ARG A 20 41.85 20.68 -30.42
N ALA A 21 40.96 21.66 -30.31
CA ALA A 21 39.89 22.08 -31.18
C ALA A 21 40.11 21.92 -32.69
N ASP A 22 39.03 21.57 -33.38
CA ASP A 22 38.73 22.12 -34.69
C ASP A 22 37.34 22.78 -34.66
N ARG A 23 37.30 24.06 -35.06
CA ARG A 23 36.11 24.85 -35.37
C ARG A 23 35.85 24.70 -36.87
N ARG A 24 34.58 24.50 -37.27
CA ARG A 24 33.90 25.29 -38.32
C ARG A 24 32.45 24.84 -38.56
N ASP A 25 31.61 25.86 -38.61
CA ASP A 25 30.44 26.07 -39.47
C ASP A 25 29.12 25.30 -39.25
N ALA A 26 28.15 26.04 -38.68
CA ALA A 26 26.72 26.05 -39.05
C ALA A 26 26.42 27.45 -39.63
N PRO A 27 25.27 27.79 -40.27
CA PRO A 27 23.98 27.05 -40.30
C PRO A 27 23.23 27.04 -41.65
N ARG A 28 22.27 26.12 -41.86
CA ARG A 28 21.09 26.34 -42.73
C ARG A 28 19.86 25.55 -42.25
N HIS A 29 18.75 26.29 -42.09
CA HIS A 29 17.37 25.81 -41.94
C HIS A 29 16.90 24.96 -43.14
N PRO A 30 15.84 24.16 -42.96
CA PRO A 30 14.69 24.37 -43.84
C PRO A 30 13.30 24.28 -43.16
N HIS A 31 12.50 25.29 -43.50
CA HIS A 31 11.10 25.31 -43.91
C HIS A 31 10.02 24.45 -43.21
N HIS A 32 9.05 25.21 -42.68
CA HIS A 32 7.67 24.85 -42.42
C HIS A 32 6.96 24.20 -43.62
N HIS A 33 6.24 23.10 -43.37
CA HIS A 33 5.13 22.65 -44.21
C HIS A 33 3.89 22.41 -43.34
N THR A 34 2.89 23.25 -43.56
CA THR A 34 1.49 23.09 -43.16
C THR A 34 0.79 22.09 -44.08
N PRO A 35 -0.08 21.20 -43.58
CA PRO A 35 -1.01 20.45 -44.43
C PRO A 35 -2.33 21.20 -44.57
N THR A 36 -2.68 21.47 -45.83
CA THR A 36 -3.91 22.08 -46.30
C THR A 36 -5.07 21.07 -46.28
N VAL A 37 -6.24 21.54 -45.86
CA VAL A 37 -7.55 20.87 -45.95
C VAL A 37 -7.95 20.68 -47.43
N PRO A 38 -8.63 19.58 -47.79
CA PRO A 38 -9.54 19.61 -48.92
C PRO A 38 -10.94 19.07 -48.60
N ARG A 39 -11.95 19.90 -48.86
CA ARG A 39 -13.34 19.56 -49.22
C ARG A 39 -13.92 20.79 -49.95
N PRO A 40 -14.98 20.70 -50.79
CA PRO A 40 -15.78 19.52 -51.15
C PRO A 40 -16.01 19.36 -52.67
N ALA A 41 -16.57 18.23 -53.08
CA ALA A 41 -17.34 18.13 -54.32
C ALA A 41 -18.67 17.43 -54.05
N THR A 42 -19.71 18.12 -54.50
CA THR A 42 -21.15 17.91 -54.42
C THR A 42 -21.68 16.90 -55.44
N GLY A 43 -22.84 16.32 -55.10
CA GLY A 43 -23.84 15.77 -56.03
C GLY A 43 -23.77 14.26 -56.23
N CYS A 44 -24.84 13.48 -56.32
CA CYS A 44 -26.29 13.71 -56.30
C CYS A 44 -26.97 12.35 -56.07
N GLN A 45 -28.16 12.35 -55.44
CA GLN A 45 -29.38 11.57 -55.74
C GLN A 45 -29.20 10.12 -56.27
N GLY A 46 -29.64 9.06 -55.60
CA GLY A 46 -31.05 8.73 -55.30
C GLY A 46 -31.28 7.21 -55.49
N PRO A 47 -32.40 6.63 -55.03
CA PRO A 47 -32.47 5.24 -54.56
C PRO A 47 -33.22 4.29 -55.49
N HIS A 48 -32.95 2.97 -55.45
CA HIS A 48 -33.91 1.95 -55.87
C HIS A 48 -33.80 0.62 -55.10
N ARG A 49 -34.97 0.21 -54.58
CA ARG A 49 -35.34 -1.13 -54.12
C ARG A 49 -35.41 -2.11 -55.30
N THR A 50 -35.15 -3.40 -55.09
CA THR A 50 -36.16 -4.48 -54.89
C THR A 50 -35.58 -5.89 -55.14
N SER A 51 -35.88 -6.80 -54.19
CA SER A 51 -36.28 -8.21 -54.32
C SER A 51 -35.62 -9.19 -55.31
N GLY A 52 -35.38 -10.42 -54.83
CA GLY A 52 -35.75 -11.61 -55.62
C GLY A 52 -34.93 -12.90 -55.45
N ARG A 53 -35.36 -13.74 -54.50
CA ARG A 53 -35.57 -15.21 -54.58
C ARG A 53 -34.52 -16.18 -55.21
N GLN A 54 -34.19 -17.16 -54.35
CA GLN A 54 -34.38 -18.63 -54.48
C GLN A 54 -33.27 -19.57 -55.01
N ARG A 55 -33.12 -20.66 -54.19
CA ARG A 55 -32.72 -22.06 -54.47
C ARG A 55 -31.27 -22.31 -54.84
N ALA A 56 -30.66 -23.46 -54.59
CA ALA A 56 -30.77 -24.62 -53.69
C ALA A 56 -29.72 -25.60 -54.27
N ASP A 57 -28.82 -26.20 -53.50
CA ASP A 57 -28.71 -27.67 -53.44
C ASP A 57 -27.66 -28.20 -52.46
N ARG A 58 -27.90 -29.46 -52.11
CA ARG A 58 -27.33 -30.34 -51.10
C ARG A 58 -25.93 -30.88 -51.43
N THR A 59 -25.18 -31.20 -50.37
CA THR A 59 -24.65 -32.55 -50.01
C THR A 59 -24.01 -32.41 -48.61
N GLY A 60 -24.12 -33.29 -47.61
CA GLY A 60 -24.58 -34.67 -47.54
C GLY A 60 -23.48 -35.57 -46.98
N ARG A 61 -23.24 -35.60 -45.65
CA ARG A 61 -22.68 -36.79 -44.98
C ARG A 61 -23.13 -36.91 -43.52
N ARG A 62 -23.91 -37.96 -43.26
CA ARG A 62 -24.33 -38.49 -41.96
C ARG A 62 -23.42 -39.67 -41.61
N THR A 63 -23.22 -39.90 -40.31
CA THR A 63 -23.40 -41.22 -39.67
C THR A 63 -23.89 -41.04 -38.23
N ARG A 64 -25.03 -41.69 -37.92
CA ARG A 64 -25.60 -41.97 -36.58
C ARG A 64 -24.87 -43.22 -36.01
N HIS A 65 -24.95 -43.67 -34.76
CA HIS A 65 -26.10 -44.04 -33.91
C HIS A 65 -25.49 -44.63 -32.60
N HIS A 66 -25.91 -44.36 -31.36
CA HIS A 66 -26.96 -44.95 -30.49
C HIS A 66 -26.46 -44.64 -29.06
N GLY A 67 -27.19 -44.24 -28.02
CA GLY A 67 -28.57 -44.46 -27.63
C GLY A 67 -28.61 -45.34 -26.37
N ARG A 68 -28.87 -44.76 -25.18
CA ARG A 68 -29.88 -45.24 -24.20
C ARG A 68 -29.83 -44.50 -22.86
N THR A 69 -31.05 -44.25 -22.39
CA THR A 69 -31.56 -43.68 -21.15
C THR A 69 -31.62 -44.70 -19.99
N HIS A 70 -31.49 -44.26 -18.73
CA HIS A 70 -32.49 -44.49 -17.67
C HIS A 70 -32.11 -43.84 -16.31
N ASP A 71 -33.17 -43.47 -15.58
CA ASP A 71 -33.29 -42.72 -14.32
C ASP A 71 -33.44 -43.72 -13.11
N PRO A 72 -33.88 -43.35 -11.89
CA PRO A 72 -33.08 -43.18 -10.65
C PRO A 72 -33.42 -44.19 -9.52
N ARG A 73 -32.81 -43.94 -8.34
CA ARG A 73 -33.12 -44.39 -6.95
C ARG A 73 -32.15 -45.44 -6.38
N HIS A 74 -31.49 -45.09 -5.27
CA HIS A 74 -31.55 -45.83 -4.00
C HIS A 74 -30.88 -45.06 -2.85
N ALA A 75 -31.60 -44.96 -1.73
CA ALA A 75 -31.13 -44.48 -0.45
C ALA A 75 -30.54 -45.63 0.40
N ARG A 76 -29.64 -45.28 1.33
CA ARG A 76 -29.71 -45.48 2.81
C ARG A 76 -28.42 -46.00 3.47
N ALA A 77 -28.10 -45.32 4.58
CA ALA A 77 -27.62 -45.84 5.88
C ALA A 77 -26.12 -46.02 6.21
N LEU A 78 -25.69 -45.15 7.16
CA LEU A 78 -25.11 -45.44 8.49
C LEU A 78 -23.70 -46.05 8.64
N ARG A 79 -22.87 -45.34 9.43
CA ARG A 79 -21.95 -45.76 10.52
C ARG A 79 -20.88 -44.65 10.69
N SER A 80 -20.32 -44.26 11.84
CA SER A 80 -20.54 -44.41 13.28
C SER A 80 -19.58 -43.40 13.94
N ARG A 81 -20.04 -42.59 14.90
CA ARG A 81 -19.17 -41.78 15.78
C ARG A 81 -18.93 -42.53 17.10
N PRO A 82 -17.73 -42.47 17.71
CA PRO A 82 -17.54 -42.96 19.07
C PRO A 82 -17.92 -41.91 20.12
N ARG A 83 -18.62 -42.37 21.17
CA ARG A 83 -18.87 -41.70 22.45
C ARG A 83 -17.76 -42.07 23.45
N TYR A 84 -17.44 -41.17 24.39
CA TYR A 84 -17.10 -41.48 25.79
C TYR A 84 -17.24 -40.21 26.66
N PRO A 85 -17.35 -40.30 28.00
CA PRO A 85 -18.58 -39.95 28.72
C PRO A 85 -18.42 -38.75 29.65
N GLY A 86 -19.57 -38.25 30.11
CA GLY A 86 -19.68 -37.04 30.93
C GLY A 86 -19.17 -37.14 32.37
N ARG A 87 -18.93 -35.96 32.94
CA ARG A 87 -18.94 -35.74 34.39
C ARG A 87 -19.74 -34.48 34.72
N ARG A 88 -20.65 -34.66 35.67
CA ARG A 88 -21.47 -33.66 36.36
C ARG A 88 -20.58 -32.75 37.22
N GLY A 89 -20.94 -31.48 37.33
CA GLY A 89 -20.41 -30.55 38.35
C GLY A 89 -20.86 -29.12 38.08
N GLY A 90 -21.83 -28.63 38.87
CA GLY A 90 -22.55 -27.38 38.66
C GLY A 90 -21.78 -26.07 38.92
N PRO A 91 -22.42 -24.92 38.65
CA PRO A 91 -21.80 -23.61 38.77
C PRO A 91 -21.79 -23.14 40.23
N ARG A 92 -20.60 -22.86 40.78
CA ARG A 92 -20.46 -22.06 42.01
C ARG A 92 -20.23 -20.61 41.65
N ALA A 93 -21.27 -19.81 41.88
CA ALA A 93 -21.22 -18.35 41.95
C ALA A 93 -20.22 -17.89 43.02
N ARG A 94 -19.42 -16.87 42.70
CA ARG A 94 -18.65 -16.09 43.68
C ARG A 94 -19.40 -14.77 43.94
N PRO A 95 -19.61 -14.36 45.21
CA PRO A 95 -20.32 -13.14 45.52
C PRO A 95 -19.43 -11.89 45.40
N ARG A 96 -20.06 -10.78 45.04
CA ARG A 96 -19.52 -9.41 45.04
C ARG A 96 -19.85 -8.70 46.37
N HIS A 97 -18.89 -7.86 46.81
CA HIS A 97 -18.96 -6.71 47.74
C HIS A 97 -19.23 -6.97 49.25
N PRO A 98 -18.62 -6.15 50.14
CA PRO A 98 -19.16 -4.82 50.45
C PRO A 98 -18.15 -3.66 50.52
N THR A 99 -18.75 -2.49 50.67
CA THR A 99 -18.35 -1.08 50.57
C THR A 99 -17.67 -0.46 51.81
N ALA A 100 -16.80 0.54 51.55
CA ALA A 100 -16.53 1.80 52.30
C ALA A 100 -15.84 1.71 53.70
N PRO A 101 -15.17 2.77 54.23
CA PRO A 101 -15.57 4.19 54.19
C PRO A 101 -14.49 5.23 53.77
N ALA A 102 -15.03 6.41 53.44
CA ALA A 102 -14.33 7.66 53.16
C ALA A 102 -13.61 8.24 54.39
N HIS A 103 -12.52 8.99 54.16
CA HIS A 103 -12.22 10.19 54.96
C HIS A 103 -11.30 11.19 54.23
N ARG A 104 -11.79 12.44 54.23
CA ARG A 104 -11.10 13.73 54.40
C ARG A 104 -10.34 14.36 53.23
N ALA A 105 -10.98 15.45 52.79
CA ALA A 105 -10.45 16.65 52.15
C ALA A 105 -9.18 17.22 52.81
N SER A 106 -8.30 17.83 52.00
CA SER A 106 -7.90 19.24 52.14
C SER A 106 -6.89 19.70 51.06
N GLY A 107 -7.32 20.67 50.25
CA GLY A 107 -6.54 21.91 50.02
C GLY A 107 -5.59 21.99 48.81
N PRO A 108 -5.39 23.20 48.24
CA PRO A 108 -5.18 23.39 46.80
C PRO A 108 -3.76 23.81 46.44
N ARG A 109 -3.23 23.39 45.28
CA ARG A 109 -2.06 24.03 44.67
C ARG A 109 -2.10 24.10 43.14
N ARG A 110 -2.43 25.32 42.69
CA ARG A 110 -1.80 26.10 41.60
C ARG A 110 -1.44 25.36 40.30
N SER A 111 -2.21 25.72 39.28
CA SER A 111 -1.81 25.80 37.88
C SER A 111 -0.47 26.53 37.69
N ARG A 112 0.44 25.89 36.93
CA ARG A 112 1.45 26.58 36.12
C ARG A 112 1.62 25.83 34.80
N HIS A 113 1.39 26.58 33.72
CA HIS A 113 1.72 26.22 32.36
C HIS A 113 3.19 25.82 32.20
N GLY A 114 3.42 24.72 31.50
CA GLY A 114 4.70 24.33 30.93
C GLY A 114 4.44 23.61 29.61
N THR A 115 4.63 24.32 28.50
CA THR A 115 4.60 23.87 27.11
C THR A 115 5.35 22.54 26.88
N PRO A 116 4.86 21.60 26.05
CA PRO A 116 5.65 20.46 25.62
C PRO A 116 6.76 20.95 24.68
N ARG A 117 8.02 20.75 25.06
CA ARG A 117 9.16 20.89 24.16
C ARG A 117 9.21 19.67 23.22
N PRO A 118 9.65 19.84 21.96
CA PRO A 118 9.64 18.77 20.98
C PRO A 118 10.61 17.65 21.38
N HIS A 119 10.14 16.41 21.25
CA HIS A 119 10.96 15.22 21.43
C HIS A 119 12.08 15.23 20.38
N ARG A 120 13.29 15.51 20.88
CA ARG A 120 14.56 15.36 20.17
C ARG A 120 14.82 13.86 20.00
N GLY A 121 15.29 13.48 18.80
CA GLY A 121 15.45 12.13 18.27
C GLY A 121 15.70 11.01 19.29
N SER A 122 14.89 9.96 19.18
CA SER A 122 15.09 8.71 19.91
C SER A 122 16.44 8.12 19.52
N LEU A 123 17.29 8.01 20.53
CA LEU A 123 18.57 7.33 20.48
C LEU A 123 18.34 5.85 20.18
N VAL A 124 19.10 5.32 19.23
CA VAL A 124 19.30 3.88 19.04
C VAL A 124 19.72 3.30 20.39
N THR A 125 18.82 2.56 21.06
CA THR A 125 19.17 1.81 22.25
C THR A 125 19.97 0.60 21.81
N ASN A 126 21.30 0.69 21.93
CA ASN A 126 22.24 -0.42 21.80
C ASN A 126 22.09 -1.39 22.97
N ASP A 127 20.92 -2.02 23.14
CA ASP A 127 20.84 -3.22 23.98
C ASP A 127 21.52 -4.37 23.22
N PRO A 128 22.37 -5.18 23.89
CA PRO A 128 23.01 -6.31 23.24
C PRO A 128 21.93 -7.27 22.72
N PRO A 129 22.11 -7.88 21.53
CA PRO A 129 21.13 -8.80 20.98
C PRO A 129 20.86 -9.92 21.99
N ARG A 130 19.58 -10.13 22.34
CA ARG A 130 19.17 -11.16 23.32
C ARG A 130 19.62 -12.57 22.94
N TYR A 131 19.94 -12.80 21.67
CA TYR A 131 20.38 -14.07 21.13
C TYR A 131 21.87 -14.06 20.79
N ARG A 132 22.59 -15.10 21.25
CA ARG A 132 24.05 -15.23 21.10
C ARG A 132 24.51 -15.60 19.68
N SER A 133 23.61 -16.01 18.78
CA SER A 133 23.95 -16.32 17.38
C SER A 133 22.78 -16.06 16.42
N PRO A 134 23.05 -15.77 15.13
CA PRO A 134 22.01 -15.64 14.10
C PRO A 134 21.14 -16.90 13.96
N ALA A 135 21.72 -18.10 14.08
CA ALA A 135 20.99 -19.37 14.08
C ALA A 135 19.98 -19.48 15.23
N ALA A 136 20.36 -19.03 16.43
CA ALA A 136 19.46 -19.00 17.59
C ALA A 136 18.32 -17.99 17.39
N LEU A 137 18.64 -16.79 16.86
CA LEU A 137 17.64 -15.79 16.50
C LEU A 137 16.65 -16.32 15.46
N ARG A 138 17.14 -16.94 14.38
CA ARG A 138 16.29 -17.57 13.35
C ARG A 138 15.33 -18.58 13.95
N THR A 139 15.83 -19.49 14.78
CA THR A 139 15.01 -20.52 15.42
C THR A 139 13.93 -19.90 16.32
N ALA A 140 14.30 -18.90 17.12
CA ALA A 140 13.36 -18.20 17.98
C ALA A 140 12.31 -17.41 17.19
N LEU A 141 12.71 -16.75 16.11
CA LEU A 141 11.80 -16.03 15.22
C LEU A 141 10.77 -16.97 14.59
N GLU A 142 11.20 -18.10 14.04
CA GLU A 142 10.30 -19.11 13.46
C GLU A 142 9.27 -19.62 14.47
N ALA A 143 9.72 -19.91 15.69
CA ALA A 143 8.83 -20.34 16.77
C ALA A 143 7.83 -19.24 17.15
N HIS A 144 8.30 -18.00 17.31
CA HIS A 144 7.49 -16.84 17.66
C HIS A 144 6.42 -16.54 16.60
N LEU A 145 6.80 -16.52 15.32
CA LEU A 145 5.86 -16.26 14.22
C LEU A 145 4.82 -17.38 14.07
N ARG A 146 5.20 -18.65 14.28
CA ARG A 146 4.25 -19.78 14.30
C ARG A 146 3.25 -19.66 15.44
N GLN A 147 3.72 -19.28 16.64
CA GLN A 147 2.84 -19.03 17.77
C GLN A 147 1.85 -17.90 17.47
N ARG A 148 2.33 -16.76 16.96
CA ARG A 148 1.47 -15.64 16.56
C ARG A 148 0.48 -16.02 15.46
N ALA A 149 0.90 -16.80 14.46
CA ALA A 149 0.01 -17.29 13.41
C ALA A 149 -1.15 -18.10 14.00
N ASN A 150 -0.85 -19.03 14.90
CA ASN A 150 -1.86 -19.87 15.56
C ASN A 150 -2.80 -19.06 16.46
N THR A 151 -2.28 -18.08 17.21
CA THR A 151 -3.10 -17.29 18.13
C THR A 151 -3.96 -16.24 17.43
N THR A 152 -3.46 -15.65 16.35
CA THR A 152 -4.15 -14.54 15.66
C THR A 152 -4.99 -14.99 14.47
N GLY A 153 -4.71 -16.17 13.91
CA GLY A 153 -5.25 -16.64 12.63
C GLY A 153 -4.52 -16.06 11.41
N THR A 154 -3.49 -15.23 11.61
CA THR A 154 -2.73 -14.62 10.51
C THR A 154 -1.85 -15.67 9.83
N PRO A 155 -1.86 -15.81 8.49
CA PRO A 155 -0.96 -16.72 7.79
C PRO A 155 0.51 -16.46 8.10
N LEU A 156 1.28 -17.54 8.31
CA LEU A 156 2.70 -17.46 8.68
C LEU A 156 3.54 -16.71 7.64
N ASP A 157 3.29 -16.93 6.35
CA ASP A 157 3.97 -16.25 5.25
C ASP A 157 3.75 -14.73 5.26
N ARG A 158 2.55 -14.27 5.66
CA ARG A 158 2.27 -12.83 5.86
C ARG A 158 3.13 -12.25 6.97
N LEU A 159 3.22 -12.93 8.11
CA LEU A 159 4.04 -12.49 9.24
C LEU A 159 5.53 -12.44 8.88
N ARG A 160 6.03 -13.43 8.12
CA ARG A 160 7.42 -13.42 7.63
C ARG A 160 7.70 -12.22 6.73
N LYS A 161 6.81 -11.95 5.77
CA LYS A 161 6.93 -10.80 4.87
C LYS A 161 6.92 -9.49 5.63
N GLU A 162 6.03 -9.34 6.60
CA GLU A 162 5.97 -8.16 7.44
C GLU A 162 7.29 -7.94 8.20
N VAL A 163 7.87 -8.99 8.81
CA VAL A 163 9.20 -8.90 9.43
C VAL A 163 10.26 -8.46 8.42
N ALA A 164 10.32 -9.10 7.25
CA ALA A 164 11.31 -8.78 6.22
C ALA A 164 11.18 -7.33 5.72
N HIS A 165 9.95 -6.85 5.49
CA HIS A 165 9.66 -5.45 5.14
C HIS A 165 10.08 -4.50 6.27
N GLN A 166 9.71 -4.76 7.52
CA GLN A 166 10.11 -3.93 8.65
C GLN A 166 11.63 -3.80 8.77
N ARG A 167 12.37 -4.90 8.57
CA ARG A 167 13.84 -4.88 8.65
C ARG A 167 14.51 -4.16 7.49
N LEU A 168 13.92 -4.20 6.30
CA LEU A 168 14.37 -3.37 5.17
C LEU A 168 14.05 -1.89 5.41
N LEU A 169 12.83 -1.57 5.86
CA LEU A 169 12.39 -0.20 6.13
C LEU A 169 13.22 0.43 7.26
N ALA A 170 13.59 -0.32 8.30
CA ALA A 170 14.48 0.15 9.36
C ALA A 170 15.84 0.63 8.82
N ARG A 171 16.39 -0.06 7.80
CA ARG A 171 17.63 0.34 7.13
C ARG A 171 17.43 1.59 6.27
N LEU A 172 16.34 1.64 5.51
CA LEU A 172 15.99 2.82 4.71
C LEU A 172 15.82 4.08 5.57
N VAL A 173 15.21 3.99 6.75
CA VAL A 173 15.08 5.11 7.69
C VAL A 173 16.44 5.70 8.10
N ILE A 174 17.49 4.86 8.19
CA ILE A 174 18.82 5.29 8.61
C ILE A 174 19.57 5.98 7.48
N VAL A 175 19.47 5.47 6.25
CA VAL A 175 20.31 5.93 5.14
C VAL A 175 19.63 6.97 4.25
N ALA A 176 18.31 6.95 4.14
CA ALA A 176 17.60 7.85 3.25
C ALA A 176 17.55 9.27 3.82
N PRO A 177 17.76 10.31 2.98
CA PRO A 177 17.62 11.69 3.42
C PRO A 177 16.24 11.98 4.04
N THR A 178 16.19 12.81 5.07
CA THR A 178 14.94 13.17 5.73
C THR A 178 13.96 13.81 4.74
N GLY A 179 12.74 13.27 4.66
CA GLY A 179 11.69 13.78 3.78
C GLY A 179 11.79 13.34 2.32
N SER A 180 12.80 12.54 1.94
CA SER A 180 12.98 12.10 0.55
C SER A 180 12.11 10.90 0.17
N TRP A 181 11.46 10.23 1.13
CA TRP A 181 10.60 9.10 0.85
C TRP A 181 9.47 8.96 1.86
N ALA A 182 8.43 8.23 1.47
CA ALA A 182 7.39 7.80 2.39
C ALA A 182 6.72 6.49 1.95
N LEU A 183 6.38 5.67 2.93
CA LEU A 183 5.58 4.46 2.74
C LEU A 183 4.11 4.84 2.46
N LYS A 184 3.50 4.11 1.53
CA LYS A 184 2.10 4.27 1.12
C LYS A 184 1.40 2.90 0.98
N GLY A 185 0.18 2.92 0.45
CA GLY A 185 -0.56 1.70 0.11
C GLY A 185 -0.86 0.80 1.31
N GLY A 186 -1.00 -0.50 1.06
CA GLY A 186 -1.47 -1.44 2.09
C GLY A 186 -0.56 -1.52 3.32
N GLN A 187 0.76 -1.36 3.16
CA GLN A 187 1.71 -1.41 4.28
C GLN A 187 1.53 -0.20 5.21
N ALA A 188 1.25 0.98 4.65
CA ALA A 188 0.93 2.16 5.45
C ALA A 188 -0.39 2.01 6.22
N LEU A 189 -1.36 1.24 5.70
CA LEU A 189 -2.59 0.90 6.44
C LEU A 189 -2.33 -0.16 7.52
N LEU A 190 -1.53 -1.20 7.23
CA LEU A 190 -1.14 -2.19 8.25
C LEU A 190 -0.49 -1.54 9.46
N ALA A 191 0.33 -0.52 9.24
CA ALA A 191 0.95 0.26 10.30
C ALA A 191 -0.05 1.01 11.20
N ARG A 192 -1.28 1.27 10.72
CA ARG A 192 -2.30 2.07 11.44
C ARG A 192 -3.48 1.25 11.97
N LEU A 193 -3.85 0.19 11.26
CA LEU A 193 -5.11 -0.54 11.43
C LEU A 193 -4.94 -1.98 11.90
N ASP A 194 -3.71 -2.42 12.12
CA ASP A 194 -3.38 -3.73 12.68
C ASP A 194 -4.10 -4.91 11.97
N ARG A 195 -5.22 -5.40 12.54
CA ARG A 195 -6.02 -6.53 12.02
C ARG A 195 -7.04 -6.15 10.96
N GLU A 196 -7.50 -4.89 10.97
CA GLU A 196 -8.52 -4.40 10.04
C GLU A 196 -7.93 -4.06 8.66
N ALA A 197 -6.62 -3.88 8.58
CA ALA A 197 -5.96 -3.79 7.28
C ALA A 197 -5.91 -5.16 6.60
N ARG A 198 -6.42 -5.21 5.36
CA ARG A 198 -6.27 -6.37 4.48
C ARG A 198 -4.81 -6.76 4.32
N ALA A 199 -4.56 -8.03 4.00
CA ALA A 199 -3.22 -8.47 3.64
C ALA A 199 -2.71 -7.70 2.41
N THR A 200 -1.48 -7.19 2.50
CA THR A 200 -0.72 -6.74 1.34
C THR A 200 0.57 -7.55 1.23
N LYS A 201 0.93 -7.90 0.00
CA LYS A 201 2.14 -8.68 -0.29
C LYS A 201 3.35 -7.79 -0.55
N ASP A 202 3.08 -6.54 -0.92
CA ASP A 202 4.07 -5.63 -1.47
C ASP A 202 4.12 -4.35 -0.60
N ALA A 203 5.30 -3.75 -0.52
CA ALA A 203 5.49 -2.43 0.05
C ALA A 203 5.50 -1.41 -1.08
N ASP A 204 4.70 -0.36 -0.94
CA ASP A 204 4.67 0.75 -1.88
C ASP A 204 5.31 1.97 -1.21
N ALA A 205 6.19 2.66 -1.92
CA ALA A 205 6.80 3.91 -1.47
C ALA A 205 6.70 4.99 -2.54
N THR A 206 6.68 6.24 -2.09
CA THR A 206 6.95 7.41 -2.92
C THR A 206 8.38 7.88 -2.68
N TRP A 207 9.07 8.23 -3.75
CA TRP A 207 10.41 8.83 -3.73
C TRP A 207 10.31 10.28 -4.21
N ARG A 208 10.78 11.21 -3.39
CA ARG A 208 10.65 12.67 -3.58
C ARG A 208 11.94 13.29 -4.08
N ALA A 209 12.58 12.59 -5.00
CA ALA A 209 13.73 13.05 -5.76
C ALA A 209 13.76 12.28 -7.10
N VAL A 210 14.80 12.51 -7.90
CA VAL A 210 14.99 11.81 -9.17
C VAL A 210 15.11 10.30 -8.93
N LEU A 211 14.37 9.49 -9.69
CA LEU A 211 14.20 8.05 -9.47
C LEU A 211 15.52 7.28 -9.39
N ASP A 212 16.50 7.64 -10.23
CA ASP A 212 17.81 6.98 -10.29
C ASP A 212 18.60 7.08 -8.97
N GLN A 213 18.34 8.10 -8.15
CA GLN A 213 18.99 8.26 -6.85
C GLN A 213 18.51 7.24 -5.82
N PHE A 214 17.33 6.65 -6.02
CA PHE A 214 16.80 5.66 -5.09
C PHE A 214 17.63 4.37 -5.08
N ALA A 215 18.25 4.00 -6.21
CA ALA A 215 19.07 2.80 -6.30
C ALA A 215 20.27 2.87 -5.33
N GLU A 216 20.97 4.01 -5.31
CA GLU A 216 22.10 4.25 -4.40
C GLU A 216 21.67 4.19 -2.91
N VAL A 217 20.49 4.74 -2.60
CA VAL A 217 19.92 4.70 -1.24
C VAL A 217 19.55 3.27 -0.85
N LEU A 218 18.98 2.49 -1.77
CA LEU A 218 18.62 1.10 -1.51
C LEU A 218 19.87 0.23 -1.33
N GLU A 219 20.92 0.44 -2.13
CA GLU A 219 22.23 -0.21 -1.97
C GLU A 219 22.83 0.09 -0.59
N ALA A 220 22.88 1.37 -0.19
CA ALA A 220 23.33 1.75 1.14
C ALA A 220 22.47 1.12 2.26
N ALA A 221 21.16 0.99 2.04
CA ALA A 221 20.27 0.38 3.01
C ALA A 221 20.59 -1.11 3.20
N VAL A 222 20.76 -1.87 2.11
CA VAL A 222 21.04 -3.32 2.22
C VAL A 222 22.43 -3.62 2.80
N ASP A 223 23.39 -2.70 2.63
CA ASP A 223 24.73 -2.78 3.23
C ASP A 223 24.76 -2.36 4.71
N THR A 224 23.69 -1.75 5.23
CA THR A 224 23.61 -1.32 6.62
C THR A 224 23.41 -2.52 7.56
N ASP A 225 24.38 -2.77 8.44
CA ASP A 225 24.29 -3.79 9.49
C ASP A 225 23.66 -3.20 10.76
N LEU A 226 22.47 -3.72 11.11
CA LEU A 226 21.76 -3.35 12.33
C LEU A 226 22.00 -4.32 13.50
N ASN A 227 22.94 -5.25 13.36
CA ASN A 227 23.18 -6.34 14.32
C ASN A 227 21.91 -7.16 14.62
N ASP A 228 20.99 -7.23 13.67
CA ASP A 228 19.69 -7.94 13.76
C ASP A 228 19.71 -9.30 13.06
N GLY A 229 20.87 -9.72 12.55
CA GLY A 229 21.08 -10.98 11.83
C GLY A 229 20.54 -11.01 10.39
N PHE A 230 19.84 -9.95 9.94
CA PHE A 230 19.30 -9.86 8.59
C PHE A 230 20.33 -9.33 7.59
N ARG A 231 20.30 -9.91 6.39
CA ARG A 231 21.00 -9.39 5.19
C ARG A 231 20.02 -9.35 4.03
N PHE A 232 20.29 -8.50 3.05
CA PHE A 232 19.41 -8.32 1.91
C PHE A 232 20.20 -8.37 0.61
N GLU A 233 19.60 -8.97 -0.42
CA GLU A 233 20.11 -8.97 -1.78
C GLU A 233 19.04 -8.40 -2.71
N VAL A 234 19.42 -7.42 -3.53
CA VAL A 234 18.51 -6.72 -4.45
C VAL A 234 18.72 -7.23 -5.86
N ALA A 235 17.66 -7.70 -6.51
CA ALA A 235 17.70 -8.05 -7.93
C ALA A 235 17.56 -6.79 -8.80
N THR A 236 17.95 -6.90 -10.07
CA THR A 236 17.76 -5.81 -11.05
C THR A 236 16.30 -5.33 -11.06
N PRO A 237 16.05 -4.02 -10.87
CA PRO A 237 14.70 -3.49 -10.80
C PRO A 237 14.00 -3.58 -12.15
N ARG A 238 12.67 -3.67 -12.11
CA ARG A 238 11.82 -3.68 -13.31
C ARG A 238 11.00 -2.39 -13.39
N PRO A 239 10.90 -1.75 -14.56
CA PRO A 239 9.99 -0.64 -14.77
C PRO A 239 8.54 -1.06 -14.46
N MET A 240 7.83 -0.19 -13.76
CA MET A 240 6.40 -0.30 -13.55
C MET A 240 5.67 0.47 -14.65
N THR A 241 4.45 0.05 -14.99
CA THR A 241 3.61 0.85 -15.88
C THR A 241 3.32 2.20 -15.20
N ALA A 242 3.69 3.29 -15.87
CA ALA A 242 3.66 4.64 -15.34
C ALA A 242 2.30 5.03 -14.73
N GLU A 243 2.30 5.39 -13.44
CA GLU A 243 1.24 6.20 -12.81
C GLU A 243 1.51 7.72 -12.96
N THR A 244 2.77 8.08 -13.21
CA THR A 244 3.29 9.44 -13.42
C THR A 244 4.28 9.43 -14.60
N ASP A 245 4.58 10.58 -15.19
CA ASP A 245 5.54 10.70 -16.30
C ASP A 245 6.95 10.21 -15.93
N GLU A 246 7.31 10.34 -14.65
CA GLU A 246 8.59 9.89 -14.10
C GLU A 246 8.68 8.37 -13.91
N GLY A 247 7.53 7.69 -13.89
CA GLY A 247 7.44 6.25 -13.76
C GLY A 247 7.72 5.72 -12.34
N GLY A 248 7.97 4.41 -12.28
CA GLY A 248 8.27 3.72 -11.04
C GLY A 248 9.08 2.45 -11.29
N LEU A 249 9.74 1.97 -10.25
CA LEU A 249 10.56 0.77 -10.26
C LEU A 249 10.06 -0.21 -9.21
N ARG A 250 9.98 -1.48 -9.63
CA ARG A 250 9.74 -2.62 -8.75
C ARG A 250 11.06 -3.31 -8.43
N TYR A 251 11.39 -3.35 -7.15
CA TYR A 251 12.55 -4.05 -6.61
C TYR A 251 12.12 -5.40 -6.04
N SER A 252 12.76 -6.48 -6.49
CA SER A 252 12.63 -7.80 -5.88
C SER A 252 13.81 -8.02 -4.95
N ILE A 253 13.54 -8.31 -3.68
CA ILE A 253 14.56 -8.32 -2.63
C ILE A 253 14.49 -9.65 -1.87
N LEU A 254 15.64 -10.31 -1.73
CA LEU A 254 15.80 -11.53 -0.94
C LEU A 254 16.28 -11.15 0.46
N ALA A 255 15.48 -11.47 1.48
CA ALA A 255 15.88 -11.37 2.87
C ALA A 255 16.53 -12.69 3.32
N LEU A 256 17.73 -12.58 3.88
CA LEU A 256 18.51 -13.68 4.45
C LEU A 256 18.57 -13.53 5.97
N LEU A 257 18.49 -14.66 6.67
CA LEU A 257 18.71 -14.73 8.12
C LEU A 257 19.52 -16.00 8.40
N ASP A 258 20.64 -15.84 9.11
CA ASP A 258 21.63 -16.91 9.33
C ASP A 258 22.19 -17.50 8.01
N GLY A 259 22.45 -16.62 7.02
CA GLY A 259 22.97 -17.00 5.71
C GLY A 259 22.02 -17.83 4.84
N ARG A 260 20.75 -17.96 5.24
CA ARG A 260 19.73 -18.74 4.55
C ARG A 260 18.57 -17.86 4.16
N GLU A 261 17.89 -18.21 3.06
CA GLU A 261 16.64 -17.56 2.67
C GLU A 261 15.65 -17.55 3.84
N PHE A 262 15.18 -16.35 4.15
CA PHE A 262 14.10 -16.10 5.10
C PHE A 262 12.81 -15.80 4.36
N GLU A 263 12.83 -14.82 3.46
CA GLU A 263 11.65 -14.41 2.70
C GLU A 263 12.02 -13.61 1.44
N ARG A 264 11.14 -13.60 0.44
CA ARG A 264 11.24 -12.72 -0.73
C ARG A 264 10.17 -11.65 -0.67
N ILE A 265 10.61 -10.40 -0.76
CA ILE A 265 9.74 -9.23 -0.66
C ILE A 265 9.83 -8.36 -1.91
N GLN A 266 8.79 -7.56 -2.14
CA GLN A 266 8.74 -6.56 -3.19
C GLN A 266 8.65 -5.16 -2.58
N LEU A 267 9.36 -4.22 -3.21
CA LEU A 267 9.28 -2.79 -2.94
C LEU A 267 9.02 -2.06 -4.26
N ASP A 268 7.83 -1.46 -4.36
CA ASP A 268 7.40 -0.66 -5.50
C ASP A 268 7.61 0.82 -5.18
N VAL A 269 8.43 1.50 -5.98
CA VAL A 269 8.82 2.89 -5.75
C VAL A 269 8.38 3.75 -6.92
N ASN A 270 7.58 4.77 -6.64
CA ASN A 270 7.19 5.75 -7.66
C ASN A 270 7.89 7.08 -7.36
N ALA A 271 8.51 7.69 -8.37
CA ALA A 271 9.13 9.00 -8.21
C ALA A 271 8.10 10.12 -8.39
N VAL A 272 8.15 11.07 -7.46
CA VAL A 272 7.38 12.32 -7.47
C VAL A 272 8.27 13.42 -6.87
N PRO A 273 9.30 13.92 -7.60
CA PRO A 273 10.33 14.82 -7.04
C PRO A 273 9.76 16.10 -6.43
N ASP A 274 8.70 16.64 -7.01
CA ASP A 274 8.10 17.91 -6.57
C ASP A 274 7.04 17.73 -5.47
N ASP A 275 6.85 16.54 -4.93
CA ASP A 275 5.87 16.30 -3.87
C ASP A 275 6.34 16.81 -2.49
N GLN A 276 5.93 18.03 -2.16
CA GLN A 276 6.22 18.69 -0.89
C GLN A 276 5.12 18.49 0.17
N ARG A 277 4.17 17.58 -0.02
CA ARG A 277 3.11 17.34 0.97
C ARG A 277 3.70 16.86 2.30
N PRO A 278 3.07 17.17 3.45
CA PRO A 278 3.57 16.73 4.75
C PRO A 278 3.63 15.21 4.85
N LEU A 279 4.53 14.71 5.69
CA LEU A 279 4.67 13.29 6.02
C LEU A 279 4.37 13.09 7.51
N GLU A 280 3.85 11.91 7.83
CA GLU A 280 3.68 11.44 9.21
C GLU A 280 4.78 10.44 9.54
N SER A 281 5.11 10.32 10.84
CA SER A 281 5.98 9.26 11.35
C SER A 281 5.11 8.26 12.09
N VAL A 282 5.12 7.00 11.65
CA VAL A 282 4.34 5.92 12.29
C VAL A 282 5.28 4.80 12.73
N GLU A 283 5.12 4.37 13.98
CA GLU A 283 5.75 3.17 14.52
C GLU A 283 5.08 1.92 13.95
N LEU A 284 5.86 0.99 13.40
CA LEU A 284 5.32 -0.25 12.87
C LEU A 284 4.96 -1.23 14.00
N ARG A 285 4.10 -2.22 13.72
CA ARG A 285 3.73 -3.28 14.67
C ARG A 285 4.98 -3.97 15.23
N ASP A 286 5.03 -4.15 16.54
CA ASP A 286 6.12 -4.89 17.16
C ASP A 286 6.00 -6.40 16.92
N LEU A 287 6.85 -6.93 16.03
CA LEU A 287 6.98 -8.36 15.72
C LEU A 287 8.24 -9.00 16.33
N LEU A 288 9.12 -8.21 16.96
CA LEU A 288 10.48 -8.63 17.35
C LEU A 288 10.82 -8.28 18.80
N ASP A 289 9.83 -7.90 19.62
CA ASP A 289 9.89 -7.71 21.07
C ASP A 289 10.62 -8.85 21.80
N PHE A 290 10.38 -10.09 21.39
CA PHE A 290 11.00 -11.28 21.96
C PHE A 290 12.54 -11.23 21.84
N ALA A 291 13.05 -10.61 20.78
CA ALA A 291 14.47 -10.41 20.50
C ALA A 291 15.04 -9.09 21.04
N GLY A 292 14.20 -8.22 21.62
CA GLY A 292 14.62 -6.89 22.08
C GLY A 292 14.93 -5.93 20.92
N ILE A 293 14.36 -6.18 19.74
CA ILE A 293 14.53 -5.33 18.56
C ILE A 293 13.32 -4.41 18.48
N ALA A 294 13.54 -3.11 18.68
CA ALA A 294 12.46 -2.12 18.61
C ALA A 294 11.86 -2.02 17.18
N PRO A 295 10.54 -1.78 17.07
CA PRO A 295 9.92 -1.49 15.78
C PRO A 295 10.42 -0.17 15.19
N PRO A 296 10.62 -0.09 13.86
CA PRO A 296 11.05 1.15 13.23
C PRO A 296 9.91 2.18 13.18
N HIS A 297 10.26 3.45 13.30
CA HIS A 297 9.40 4.57 12.95
C HIS A 297 9.66 4.95 11.50
N VAL A 298 8.64 4.88 10.65
CA VAL A 298 8.78 5.09 9.20
C VAL A 298 8.02 6.34 8.75
N PRO A 299 8.56 7.11 7.78
CA PRO A 299 7.80 8.15 7.11
C PRO A 299 6.67 7.52 6.30
N VAL A 300 5.46 8.02 6.47
CA VAL A 300 4.25 7.55 5.78
C VAL A 300 3.46 8.74 5.24
N ILE A 301 2.75 8.52 4.13
CA ILE A 301 1.81 9.53 3.63
C ILE A 301 0.66 9.74 4.65
N PRO A 302 0.18 10.98 4.85
CA PRO A 302 -0.98 11.25 5.70
C PRO A 302 -2.27 10.59 5.21
N ILE A 303 -3.25 10.43 6.10
CA ILE A 303 -4.57 9.85 5.75
C ILE A 303 -5.25 10.60 4.60
N ALA A 304 -5.17 11.93 4.59
CA ALA A 304 -5.71 12.76 3.52
C ALA A 304 -5.15 12.35 2.14
N GLN A 305 -3.83 12.17 2.06
CA GLN A 305 -3.15 11.78 0.83
C GLN A 305 -3.48 10.33 0.47
N HIS A 306 -3.55 9.45 1.46
CA HIS A 306 -3.91 8.05 1.23
C HIS A 306 -5.29 7.94 0.58
N LEU A 307 -6.30 8.58 1.18
CA LEU A 307 -7.66 8.62 0.64
C LEU A 307 -7.70 9.26 -0.74
N ALA A 308 -6.98 10.37 -0.96
CA ALA A 308 -6.89 11.02 -2.26
C ALA A 308 -6.29 10.11 -3.35
N GLU A 309 -5.23 9.36 -3.03
CA GLU A 309 -4.61 8.42 -3.97
C GLU A 309 -5.56 7.26 -4.29
N LYS A 310 -6.32 6.77 -3.32
CA LYS A 310 -7.35 5.72 -3.48
C LYS A 310 -8.52 6.20 -4.33
N LEU A 311 -9.06 7.40 -4.04
CA LEU A 311 -10.12 8.01 -4.84
C LEU A 311 -9.69 8.15 -6.30
N HIS A 312 -8.50 8.70 -6.54
CA HIS A 312 -7.95 8.80 -7.89
C HIS A 312 -7.82 7.43 -8.55
N ALA A 313 -7.27 6.44 -7.84
CA ALA A 313 -7.11 5.09 -8.38
C ALA A 313 -8.44 4.41 -8.70
N TYR A 314 -9.48 4.66 -7.90
CA TYR A 314 -10.83 4.14 -8.08
C TYR A 314 -11.55 4.76 -9.27
N THR A 315 -11.45 6.08 -9.42
CA THR A 315 -12.20 6.86 -10.42
C THR A 315 -11.51 7.00 -11.77
N ARG A 316 -10.24 6.59 -11.86
CA ARG A 316 -9.47 6.62 -13.11
C ARG A 316 -10.05 5.65 -14.15
N ASP A 317 -10.11 6.11 -15.40
CA ASP A 317 -10.37 5.25 -16.55
C ASP A 317 -9.12 4.41 -16.89
N TYR A 318 -9.28 3.09 -16.92
CA TYR A 318 -8.24 2.13 -17.27
C TYR A 318 -8.47 1.48 -18.65
N GLY A 319 -9.47 1.93 -19.40
CA GLY A 319 -9.89 1.33 -20.66
C GLY A 319 -10.25 -0.14 -20.48
N SER A 320 -9.66 -1.01 -21.30
CA SER A 320 -9.96 -2.45 -21.33
C SER A 320 -9.19 -3.30 -20.29
N ARG A 321 -8.49 -2.70 -19.33
CA ARG A 321 -7.66 -3.45 -18.36
C ARG A 321 -8.49 -4.03 -17.22
N SER A 322 -8.08 -5.20 -16.74
CA SER A 322 -8.70 -5.87 -15.58
C SER A 322 -8.64 -5.01 -14.32
N ASN A 323 -9.78 -4.86 -13.65
CA ASN A 323 -9.96 -3.94 -12.55
C ASN A 323 -9.60 -4.59 -11.20
N SER A 324 -8.51 -4.14 -10.58
CA SER A 324 -8.05 -4.60 -9.26
C SER A 324 -8.47 -3.67 -8.12
N ARG A 325 -9.43 -2.77 -8.36
CA ARG A 325 -9.86 -1.71 -7.44
C ARG A 325 -10.96 -2.07 -6.42
N PRO A 326 -11.54 -3.29 -6.33
CA PRO A 326 -12.37 -3.66 -5.16
C PRO A 326 -11.64 -3.44 -3.83
N ARG A 327 -10.31 -3.60 -3.83
CA ARG A 327 -9.46 -3.32 -2.67
C ARG A 327 -9.41 -1.86 -2.28
N ASP A 328 -9.56 -0.94 -3.23
CA ASP A 328 -9.53 0.50 -2.96
C ASP A 328 -10.87 0.96 -2.37
N LEU A 329 -12.00 0.34 -2.76
CA LEU A 329 -13.28 0.45 -2.06
C LEU A 329 -13.14 0.02 -0.59
N TYR A 330 -12.64 -1.19 -0.36
CA TYR A 330 -12.41 -1.71 0.99
C TYR A 330 -11.51 -0.78 1.82
N ASP A 331 -10.33 -0.42 1.29
CA ASP A 331 -9.35 0.40 1.99
C ASP A 331 -9.96 1.76 2.39
N MET A 332 -10.74 2.42 1.51
CA MET A 332 -11.40 3.70 1.83
C MET A 332 -12.47 3.58 2.92
N LEU A 333 -13.29 2.53 2.87
CA LEU A 333 -14.33 2.30 3.89
C LEU A 333 -13.72 2.01 5.26
N VAL A 334 -12.70 1.14 5.33
CA VAL A 334 -12.02 0.85 6.61
C VAL A 334 -11.30 2.09 7.15
N ILE A 335 -10.66 2.90 6.30
CA ILE A 335 -10.07 4.18 6.75
C ILE A 335 -11.15 5.09 7.33
N ALA A 336 -12.29 5.23 6.65
CA ALA A 336 -13.38 6.10 7.10
C ALA A 336 -14.07 5.59 8.37
N GLN A 337 -14.07 4.28 8.62
CA GLN A 337 -14.62 3.68 9.83
C GLN A 337 -13.70 3.85 11.03
N SER A 338 -12.39 3.64 10.84
CA SER A 338 -11.49 3.34 11.95
C SER A 338 -10.41 4.39 12.19
N LEU A 339 -10.20 5.33 11.26
CA LEU A 339 -9.19 6.38 11.37
C LEU A 339 -9.84 7.77 11.33
N PRO A 340 -9.20 8.79 11.93
CA PRO A 340 -9.67 10.16 11.83
C PRO A 340 -9.55 10.64 10.39
N VAL A 341 -10.70 10.78 9.72
CA VAL A 341 -10.78 11.39 8.39
C VAL A 341 -10.62 12.90 8.55
N PRO A 342 -9.75 13.55 7.74
CA PRO A 342 -9.58 15.00 7.76
C PRO A 342 -10.89 15.73 7.46
N GLU A 343 -10.97 16.98 7.92
CA GLU A 343 -12.05 17.90 7.57
C GLU A 343 -12.26 17.98 6.04
N LEU A 344 -13.52 18.07 5.62
CA LEU A 344 -13.97 17.93 4.23
C LEU A 344 -13.19 18.81 3.24
N ARG A 345 -13.01 20.10 3.55
CA ARG A 345 -12.27 21.06 2.72
C ARG A 345 -10.79 20.71 2.65
N ALA A 346 -10.15 20.32 3.75
CA ALA A 346 -8.76 19.87 3.75
C ALA A 346 -8.55 18.57 2.93
N LEU A 347 -9.46 17.61 3.07
CA LEU A 347 -9.44 16.37 2.28
C LEU A 347 -9.62 16.69 0.79
N ARG A 348 -10.55 17.58 0.46
CA ARG A 348 -10.81 18.02 -0.92
C ARG A 348 -9.59 18.67 -1.55
N ALA A 349 -8.92 19.58 -0.84
CA ALA A 349 -7.70 20.23 -1.33
C ALA A 349 -6.62 19.19 -1.64
N THR A 350 -6.45 18.19 -0.77
CA THR A 350 -5.49 17.09 -0.98
C THR A 350 -5.86 16.23 -2.19
N CYS A 351 -7.15 15.96 -2.39
CA CYS A 351 -7.64 15.28 -3.58
C CYS A 351 -7.32 16.09 -4.84
N ARG A 352 -7.69 17.38 -4.87
CA ARG A 352 -7.42 18.26 -6.03
C ARG A 352 -5.94 18.32 -6.37
N GLN A 353 -5.06 18.42 -5.37
CA GLN A 353 -3.61 18.38 -5.57
C GLN A 353 -3.16 17.04 -6.18
N THR A 354 -3.71 15.92 -5.73
CA THR A 354 -3.37 14.57 -6.26
C THR A 354 -3.77 14.42 -7.73
N PHE A 355 -4.95 14.90 -8.11
CA PHE A 355 -5.40 14.88 -9.51
C PHE A 355 -4.55 15.83 -10.38
N ALA A 356 -4.20 17.01 -9.86
CA ALA A 356 -3.34 17.96 -10.56
C ALA A 356 -1.93 17.40 -10.82
N LEU A 357 -1.30 16.79 -9.81
CA LEU A 357 0.02 16.15 -9.93
C LEU A 357 0.03 15.00 -10.95
N ARG A 358 -1.12 14.36 -11.18
CA ARG A 358 -1.29 13.26 -12.14
C ARG A 358 -1.85 13.70 -13.49
N ALA A 359 -2.10 15.00 -13.67
CA ALA A 359 -2.72 15.57 -14.87
C ALA A 359 -4.02 14.86 -15.29
N THR A 360 -4.84 14.44 -14.32
CA THR A 360 -6.12 13.75 -14.55
C THR A 360 -7.33 14.60 -14.22
N THR A 361 -8.45 14.31 -14.89
CA THR A 361 -9.70 15.05 -14.71
C THR A 361 -10.36 14.71 -13.37
N TRP A 362 -10.90 15.73 -12.71
CA TRP A 362 -11.71 15.56 -11.51
C TRP A 362 -13.04 14.84 -11.84
N PRO A 363 -13.43 13.81 -11.07
CA PRO A 363 -14.67 13.09 -11.33
C PRO A 363 -15.90 13.95 -10.96
N PRO A 364 -16.93 14.01 -11.82
CA PRO A 364 -18.11 14.85 -11.57
C PRO A 364 -19.03 14.30 -10.46
N ALA A 365 -18.97 13.00 -10.21
CA ALA A 365 -19.73 12.29 -9.18
C ALA A 365 -18.99 11.01 -8.81
N MET A 366 -19.39 10.36 -7.71
CA MET A 366 -18.84 9.07 -7.32
C MET A 366 -19.46 7.95 -8.18
N PRO A 367 -18.69 7.20 -8.98
CA PRO A 367 -19.24 6.09 -9.73
C PRO A 367 -19.58 4.93 -8.80
N ALA A 368 -20.66 4.22 -9.11
CA ALA A 368 -21.00 2.98 -8.43
C ALA A 368 -19.92 1.91 -8.70
N PRO A 369 -19.65 1.00 -7.74
CA PRO A 369 -18.79 -0.13 -7.99
C PRO A 369 -19.39 -1.01 -9.11
N PRO A 370 -18.61 -1.51 -10.07
CA PRO A 370 -19.11 -2.42 -11.09
C PRO A 370 -19.53 -3.77 -10.51
N ASP A 371 -20.66 -4.34 -10.96
CA ASP A 371 -21.18 -5.66 -10.53
C ASP A 371 -20.15 -6.79 -10.57
N THR A 372 -19.17 -6.69 -11.47
CA THR A 372 -18.03 -7.64 -11.52
C THR A 372 -17.22 -7.74 -10.21
N TRP A 373 -17.44 -6.83 -9.27
CA TRP A 373 -16.77 -6.78 -7.96
C TRP A 373 -17.51 -7.54 -6.86
N ASP A 374 -18.70 -8.09 -7.12
CA ASP A 374 -19.48 -8.84 -6.13
C ASP A 374 -18.67 -9.98 -5.50
N VAL A 375 -18.07 -10.83 -6.34
CA VAL A 375 -17.28 -11.98 -5.87
C VAL A 375 -16.04 -11.55 -5.06
N PRO A 376 -15.23 -10.58 -5.50
CA PRO A 376 -14.19 -10.00 -4.64
C PRO A 376 -14.71 -9.45 -3.32
N TRP A 377 -15.86 -8.75 -3.32
CA TRP A 377 -16.43 -8.14 -2.13
C TRP A 377 -16.90 -9.19 -1.11
N GLU A 378 -17.56 -10.26 -1.57
CA GLU A 378 -17.93 -11.40 -0.72
C GLU A 378 -16.73 -12.02 0.00
N SER A 379 -15.54 -12.01 -0.62
CA SER A 379 -14.32 -12.45 0.06
C SER A 379 -13.93 -11.51 1.19
N TYR A 380 -14.03 -10.19 1.00
CA TYR A 380 -13.73 -9.23 2.06
C TYR A 380 -14.71 -9.35 3.22
N VAL A 381 -16.01 -9.52 2.97
CA VAL A 381 -17.03 -9.74 4.01
C VAL A 381 -16.80 -11.06 4.77
N ARG A 382 -16.28 -12.09 4.10
CA ARG A 382 -15.94 -13.38 4.76
C ARG A 382 -14.69 -13.27 5.63
N ASP A 383 -13.68 -12.55 5.15
CA ASP A 383 -12.36 -12.48 5.76
C ASP A 383 -12.28 -11.38 6.83
N HIS A 384 -13.21 -10.42 6.80
CA HIS A 384 -13.25 -9.24 7.67
C HIS A 384 -14.68 -8.96 8.16
N ASP A 385 -14.80 -8.50 9.40
CA ASP A 385 -16.09 -8.15 10.02
C ASP A 385 -16.53 -6.75 9.55
N LEU A 386 -17.25 -6.69 8.41
CA LEU A 386 -17.67 -5.45 7.76
C LEU A 386 -19.18 -5.20 7.94
N PRO A 387 -19.61 -3.95 8.17
CA PRO A 387 -21.03 -3.61 8.28
C PRO A 387 -21.75 -3.61 6.91
N TRP A 388 -21.02 -3.48 5.80
CA TRP A 388 -21.58 -3.51 4.45
C TRP A 388 -21.45 -4.91 3.85
N THR A 389 -22.48 -5.73 4.06
CA THR A 389 -22.46 -7.17 3.75
C THR A 389 -22.56 -7.51 2.27
N ASP A 390 -22.92 -6.53 1.43
CA ASP A 390 -23.01 -6.66 -0.03
C ASP A 390 -22.40 -5.43 -0.73
N LEU A 391 -22.20 -5.55 -2.05
CA LEU A 391 -21.51 -4.53 -2.85
C LEU A 391 -22.33 -3.25 -2.98
N GLU A 392 -23.65 -3.35 -3.02
CA GLU A 392 -24.56 -2.21 -3.12
C GLU A 392 -24.45 -1.33 -1.88
N ALA A 393 -24.58 -1.92 -0.68
CA ALA A 393 -24.41 -1.21 0.59
C ALA A 393 -23.01 -0.59 0.71
N ALA A 394 -21.97 -1.27 0.23
CA ALA A 394 -20.61 -0.73 0.22
C ALA A 394 -20.46 0.45 -0.74
N GLY A 395 -21.12 0.40 -1.90
CA GLY A 395 -21.19 1.49 -2.86
C GLY A 395 -21.92 2.71 -2.32
N GLU A 396 -23.05 2.52 -1.65
CA GLU A 396 -23.80 3.59 -0.98
C GLU A 396 -22.97 4.25 0.13
N ALA A 397 -22.29 3.44 0.95
CA ALA A 397 -21.40 3.93 1.98
C ALA A 397 -20.24 4.75 1.42
N LEU A 398 -19.66 4.29 0.31
CA LEU A 398 -18.60 5.01 -0.39
C LEU A 398 -19.11 6.34 -0.96
N ALA A 399 -20.34 6.35 -1.50
CA ALA A 399 -20.98 7.57 -1.99
C ALA A 399 -21.23 8.57 -0.85
N SER A 400 -21.69 8.15 0.32
CA SER A 400 -21.87 9.03 1.49
C SER A 400 -20.58 9.73 1.92
N LEU A 401 -19.44 9.02 1.82
CA LEU A 401 -18.12 9.58 2.11
C LEU A 401 -17.70 10.61 1.05
N TRP A 402 -17.83 10.29 -0.23
CA TRP A 402 -17.18 11.04 -1.31
C TRP A 402 -18.07 12.00 -2.08
N GLN A 403 -19.37 11.72 -2.22
CA GLN A 403 -20.29 12.51 -3.05
C GLN A 403 -20.31 13.99 -2.63
N PRO A 404 -20.41 14.36 -1.32
CA PRO A 404 -20.38 15.76 -0.90
C PRO A 404 -19.09 16.49 -1.30
N LEU A 405 -17.96 15.78 -1.26
CA LEU A 405 -16.66 16.30 -1.66
C LEU A 405 -16.57 16.52 -3.19
N LEU A 406 -17.23 15.69 -4.00
CA LEU A 406 -17.16 15.75 -5.46
C LEU A 406 -18.08 16.82 -6.07
N VAL A 407 -19.31 16.95 -5.59
CA VAL A 407 -20.35 17.79 -6.25
C VAL A 407 -20.46 19.22 -5.72
N THR A 408 -20.13 19.47 -4.45
CA THR A 408 -20.40 20.77 -3.83
C THR A 408 -19.25 21.74 -4.09
N GLU A 409 -19.25 22.57 -5.14
CA GLU A 409 -18.15 23.50 -5.42
C GLU A 409 -17.85 24.45 -4.24
N GLU A 410 -18.90 24.89 -3.55
CA GLU A 410 -18.86 25.76 -2.37
C GLU A 410 -18.78 24.97 -1.04
N ALA A 411 -17.87 24.01 -0.93
CA ALA A 411 -17.54 23.43 0.38
C ALA A 411 -16.76 24.47 1.22
N SER A 412 -17.40 25.59 1.56
CA SER A 412 -16.90 26.61 2.49
C SER A 412 -17.09 26.20 3.94
N GLU A 413 -17.96 25.22 4.20
CA GLU A 413 -18.27 24.75 5.54
C GLU A 413 -17.25 23.73 5.99
N ALA A 414 -16.63 24.01 7.14
CA ALA A 414 -15.80 23.05 7.83
C ALA A 414 -16.69 21.87 8.28
N ALA A 415 -16.58 20.72 7.64
CA ALA A 415 -17.35 19.53 8.01
C ALA A 415 -16.42 18.41 8.47
N LEU A 416 -16.81 17.76 9.56
CA LEU A 416 -16.09 16.62 10.14
C LEU A 416 -16.84 15.34 9.79
N TRP A 417 -16.07 14.30 9.47
CA TRP A 417 -16.60 12.98 9.25
C TRP A 417 -16.96 12.32 10.58
N ASN A 418 -18.20 11.83 10.70
CA ASN A 418 -18.65 11.03 11.83
C ASN A 418 -18.80 9.57 11.37
N ALA A 419 -17.89 8.71 11.83
CA ALA A 419 -17.89 7.29 11.48
C ALA A 419 -19.07 6.50 12.08
N GLU A 420 -19.62 6.93 13.22
CA GLU A 420 -20.76 6.26 13.86
C GLU A 420 -22.06 6.48 13.08
N ASN A 421 -22.25 7.71 12.59
CA ASN A 421 -23.43 8.09 11.79
C ASN A 421 -23.20 7.95 10.28
N TRP A 422 -21.99 7.60 9.88
CA TRP A 422 -21.55 7.48 8.48
C TRP A 422 -21.86 8.73 7.64
N ALA A 423 -21.62 9.91 8.20
CA ALA A 423 -22.02 11.19 7.59
C ALA A 423 -21.05 12.32 7.91
N TRP A 424 -21.00 13.31 7.01
CA TRP A 424 -20.37 14.59 7.27
C TRP A 424 -21.31 15.47 8.10
N SER A 425 -20.80 16.06 9.18
CA SER A 425 -21.53 17.02 10.02
C SER A 425 -20.76 18.33 10.11
N ALA A 426 -21.48 19.46 10.15
CA ALA A 426 -20.87 20.77 10.35
C ALA A 426 -20.02 20.78 11.63
N SER A 427 -18.85 21.42 11.57
CA SER A 427 -18.05 21.71 12.76
C SER A 427 -18.77 22.81 13.54
N ASN A 428 -19.31 22.47 14.72
CA ASN A 428 -19.88 23.46 15.63
C ASN A 428 -18.86 24.51 16.09
#